data_AF-A0A1H2L9E1-F1
#
_entry.id   AF-A0A1H2L9E1-F1
#
_cell.length_a   1.000
_cell.length_b   1.000
_cell.length_c   1.000
_cell.angle_alpha   90.00
_cell.angle_beta   90.00
_cell.angle_gamma   90.00
#
_symmetry.space_group_name_H-M   'P 1'
#
loop_
_entity.id
_entity.type
_entity.pdbx_description
1 polymer ?
#
loop_
_entity_poly.entity_id
_entity_poly.type
_entity_poly.pdbx_seq_one_letter_code
_entity_poly.pdbx_strand_id
1 'polypeptide(L)'
;MDGSPAAVEIACDESGSEGERLAGGNTDVFGYGSVRIGADEAAACVAELRARIRSPAVEYKANHLLRRKHRAALAWFLGPAGPVTGRAHVYLVDKPFLLVTHVVGGDAEAAATLYRAGPAAFGADRWTAFLTASNDLLRSAGRRPVPDDPAAAFAHAVDGLTGAAGLAAAGPVAAVVETLRTGRAPGAVESLDPLVPAFVRIVGYWSDGGRPVRVLHDEQRTLTPERIAALGTLNGRLAGLRFADSIEEPRVQVADFLAGVARRIAEDELAGAHDPELAGLLRPYVDARSVWADEASWAALGPAAGRRAAAAD
;
A
#
# COMPACT_ATOMS: atom_id res chain seq x y z
N MET A 1 -40.74 5.06 4.28
CA MET A 1 -39.46 4.64 4.89
C MET A 1 -38.90 3.57 3.98
N ASP A 2 -38.06 3.99 3.06
CA ASP A 2 -37.31 3.13 2.17
C ASP A 2 -36.38 2.25 3.02
N GLY A 3 -36.61 0.93 2.98
CA GLY A 3 -35.83 -0.06 3.73
C GLY A 3 -34.39 -0.23 3.24
N SER A 4 -33.76 0.84 2.74
CA SER A 4 -32.36 0.83 2.35
C SER A 4 -31.51 0.72 3.61
N PRO A 5 -30.63 -0.29 3.73
CA PRO A 5 -29.82 -0.46 4.92
C PRO A 5 -28.94 0.77 5.13
N ALA A 6 -28.88 1.25 6.39
CA ALA A 6 -28.08 2.42 6.73
C ALA A 6 -26.62 2.21 6.31
N ALA A 7 -26.09 3.16 5.54
CA ALA A 7 -24.73 3.07 5.02
C ALA A 7 -23.69 3.03 6.15
N VAL A 8 -22.64 2.25 5.95
CA VAL A 8 -21.50 2.15 6.86
C VAL A 8 -20.62 3.38 6.70
N GLU A 9 -20.36 4.12 7.78
CA GLU A 9 -19.43 5.26 7.74
C GLU A 9 -18.03 4.81 8.19
N ILE A 10 -17.03 5.12 7.37
CA ILE A 10 -15.61 4.85 7.65
C ILE A 10 -14.79 6.12 7.46
N ALA A 11 -13.69 6.22 8.20
CA ALA A 11 -12.65 7.19 7.96
C ALA A 11 -11.41 6.51 7.36
N CYS A 12 -10.74 7.16 6.42
CA CYS A 12 -9.60 6.63 5.70
C CYS A 12 -8.46 7.65 5.62
N ASP A 13 -7.24 7.13 5.53
CA ASP A 13 -6.04 7.88 5.18
C ASP A 13 -4.99 6.95 4.55
N GLU A 14 -3.99 7.53 3.91
CA GLU A 14 -2.84 6.81 3.37
C GLU A 14 -1.50 7.26 3.94
N SER A 15 -0.53 6.35 3.89
CA SER A 15 0.84 6.64 4.25
C SER A 15 1.78 6.13 3.16
N GLY A 16 2.89 6.86 2.96
CA GLY A 16 3.87 6.52 1.93
C GLY A 16 3.39 6.83 0.51
N SER A 17 2.40 7.70 0.33
CA SER A 17 2.00 8.14 -1.01
C SER A 17 3.05 9.08 -1.60
N GLU A 18 3.53 8.73 -2.79
CA GLU A 18 4.44 9.56 -3.61
C GLU A 18 3.91 9.67 -5.05
N GLY A 19 2.58 9.55 -5.18
CA GLY A 19 1.88 9.39 -6.45
C GLY A 19 2.43 8.21 -7.24
N GLU A 20 2.86 8.47 -8.46
CA GLU A 20 3.37 7.45 -9.38
C GLU A 20 4.83 7.07 -9.15
N ARG A 21 5.50 7.65 -8.14
CA ARG A 21 6.88 7.30 -7.79
C ARG A 21 6.88 6.01 -6.97
N LEU A 22 7.07 4.88 -7.64
CA LEU A 22 7.12 3.55 -7.04
C LEU A 22 8.54 3.06 -6.76
N ALA A 23 9.56 3.70 -7.33
CA ALA A 23 10.97 3.41 -7.08
C ALA A 23 11.78 4.70 -6.83
N GLY A 24 12.84 4.60 -6.01
CA GLY A 24 13.69 5.73 -5.66
C GLY A 24 12.95 6.85 -4.90
N GLY A 25 11.87 6.49 -4.21
CA GLY A 25 11.15 7.34 -3.27
C GLY A 25 11.72 7.25 -1.85
N ASN A 26 11.06 7.90 -0.89
CA ASN A 26 11.44 7.86 0.52
C ASN A 26 10.97 6.59 1.23
N THR A 27 10.01 5.87 0.63
CA THR A 27 9.34 4.72 1.25
C THR A 27 9.09 3.64 0.21
N ASP A 28 9.37 2.39 0.54
CA ASP A 28 9.13 1.24 -0.36
C ASP A 28 7.72 0.68 -0.21
N VAL A 29 7.03 1.05 0.88
CA VAL A 29 5.68 0.58 1.19
C VAL A 29 4.69 1.73 1.14
N PHE A 30 3.55 1.48 0.51
CA PHE A 30 2.35 2.28 0.64
C PHE A 30 1.35 1.54 1.54
N GLY A 31 0.73 2.27 2.48
CA GLY A 31 -0.29 1.73 3.37
C GLY A 31 -1.55 2.57 3.32
N TYR A 32 -2.70 1.93 3.18
CA TYR A 32 -4.01 2.58 3.16
C TYR A 32 -4.84 2.05 4.32
N GLY A 33 -5.10 2.92 5.31
CA GLY A 33 -5.80 2.59 6.54
C GLY A 33 -7.25 3.02 6.47
N SER A 34 -8.14 2.20 7.04
CA SER A 34 -9.55 2.55 7.20
C SER A 34 -10.06 2.12 8.57
N VAL A 35 -10.92 2.95 9.17
CA VAL A 35 -11.53 2.69 10.48
C VAL A 35 -13.01 2.99 10.48
N ARG A 36 -13.77 2.14 11.16
CA ARG A 36 -15.20 2.31 11.46
C ARG A 36 -15.35 2.63 12.96
N ILE A 37 -15.22 3.90 13.30
CA ILE A 37 -15.26 4.40 14.68
C ILE A 37 -16.10 5.69 14.77
N GLY A 38 -16.84 5.87 15.87
CA GLY A 38 -17.60 7.10 16.11
C GLY A 38 -16.70 8.30 16.43
N ALA A 39 -17.19 9.51 16.27
CA ALA A 39 -16.41 10.74 16.52
C ALA A 39 -15.92 10.83 17.97
N ASP A 40 -16.79 10.57 18.95
CA ASP A 40 -16.43 10.63 20.38
C ASP A 40 -15.41 9.55 20.77
N GLU A 41 -15.58 8.32 20.25
CA GLU A 41 -14.64 7.23 20.46
C GLU A 41 -13.27 7.53 19.82
N ALA A 42 -13.26 8.12 18.63
CA ALA A 42 -12.04 8.53 17.95
C ALA A 42 -11.33 9.66 18.71
N ALA A 43 -12.07 10.65 19.22
CA ALA A 43 -11.52 11.73 20.05
C ALA A 43 -10.89 11.18 21.34
N ALA A 44 -11.56 10.24 22.01
CA ALA A 44 -11.04 9.56 23.19
C ALA A 44 -9.78 8.73 22.87
N CYS A 45 -9.78 8.01 21.74
CA CYS A 45 -8.62 7.26 21.25
C CYS A 45 -7.42 8.17 21.01
N VAL A 46 -7.62 9.29 20.31
CA VAL A 46 -6.59 10.30 20.06
C VAL A 46 -6.06 10.88 21.37
N ALA A 47 -6.94 11.26 22.30
CA ALA A 47 -6.55 11.80 23.59
C ALA A 47 -5.68 10.81 24.40
N GLU A 48 -6.06 9.53 24.40
CA GLU A 48 -5.32 8.47 25.08
C GLU A 48 -3.96 8.20 24.41
N LEU A 49 -3.89 8.18 23.08
CA LEU A 49 -2.61 8.10 22.35
C LEU A 49 -1.67 9.24 22.76
N ARG A 50 -2.17 10.48 22.77
CA ARG A 50 -1.39 11.66 23.18
C ARG A 50 -0.91 11.54 24.62
N ALA A 51 -1.78 11.09 25.54
CA ALA A 51 -1.45 10.89 26.94
C ALA A 51 -0.35 9.82 27.14
N ARG A 52 -0.39 8.73 26.38
CA ARG A 52 0.63 7.65 26.44
C ARG A 52 1.98 8.08 25.88
N ILE A 53 1.98 8.85 24.80
CA ILE A 53 3.19 9.29 24.10
C ILE A 53 3.91 10.40 24.89
N ARG A 54 3.17 11.25 25.62
CA ARG A 54 3.70 12.37 26.41
C ARG A 54 4.66 13.27 25.61
N SER A 55 4.30 13.60 24.37
CA SER A 55 5.07 14.52 23.52
C SER A 55 4.42 15.92 23.52
N PRO A 56 5.20 17.01 23.44
CA PRO A 56 4.66 18.37 23.38
C PRO A 56 4.20 18.80 21.98
N ALA A 57 4.23 17.92 20.98
CA ALA A 57 3.85 18.25 19.60
C ALA A 57 2.34 18.48 19.44
N VAL A 58 1.96 19.51 18.67
CA VAL A 58 0.55 19.86 18.36
C VAL A 58 0.01 19.01 17.21
N GLU A 59 0.86 18.65 16.25
CA GLU A 59 0.55 17.77 15.11
C GLU A 59 1.28 16.43 15.28
N TYR A 60 0.51 15.34 15.36
CA TYR A 60 1.04 13.98 15.51
C TYR A 60 0.89 13.23 14.20
N LYS A 61 1.97 13.12 13.44
CA LYS A 61 2.07 12.15 12.34
C LYS A 61 2.53 10.80 12.90
N ALA A 62 2.20 9.71 12.22
CA ALA A 62 2.58 8.34 12.59
C ALA A 62 4.08 8.16 12.93
N ASN A 63 4.98 8.95 12.33
CA ASN A 63 6.41 8.96 12.63
C ASN A 63 6.74 9.24 14.12
N HIS A 64 5.85 9.91 14.85
CA HIS A 64 5.98 10.10 16.30
C HIS A 64 5.60 8.85 17.09
N LEU A 65 4.58 8.10 16.68
CA LEU A 65 4.14 6.86 17.30
C LEU A 65 5.17 5.72 17.15
N LEU A 66 5.96 5.75 16.09
CA LEU A 66 6.87 4.69 15.70
C LEU A 66 8.23 4.69 16.42
N ARG A 67 8.48 5.67 17.31
CA ARG A 67 9.71 5.66 18.12
C ARG A 67 9.66 4.51 19.12
N ARG A 68 10.77 3.78 19.31
CA ARG A 68 10.89 2.65 20.26
C ARG A 68 10.28 2.92 21.64
N LYS A 69 10.41 4.15 22.16
CA LYS A 69 9.87 4.57 23.46
C LYS A 69 8.33 4.58 23.54
N HIS A 70 7.61 4.49 22.42
CA HIS A 70 6.15 4.47 22.34
C HIS A 70 5.58 3.10 21.96
N ARG A 71 6.41 2.04 21.99
CA ARG A 71 5.98 0.66 21.72
C ARG A 71 4.71 0.26 22.48
N ALA A 72 4.62 0.58 23.77
CA ALA A 72 3.45 0.24 24.58
C ALA A 72 2.16 0.94 24.11
N ALA A 73 2.27 2.13 23.50
CA ALA A 73 1.12 2.81 22.90
C ALA A 73 0.69 2.12 21.60
N LEU A 74 1.64 1.70 20.76
CA LEU A 74 1.37 0.92 19.54
C LEU A 74 0.70 -0.43 19.87
N ALA A 75 1.26 -1.15 20.84
CA ALA A 75 0.74 -2.44 21.26
C ALA A 75 -0.68 -2.32 21.86
N TRP A 76 -0.97 -1.22 22.58
CA TRP A 76 -2.32 -0.92 23.02
C TRP A 76 -3.26 -0.57 21.86
N PHE A 77 -2.78 0.26 20.91
CA PHE A 77 -3.59 0.72 19.78
C PHE A 77 -4.05 -0.45 18.91
N LEU A 78 -3.12 -1.33 18.52
CA LEU A 78 -3.38 -2.52 17.68
C LEU A 78 -3.86 -3.75 18.48
N GLY A 79 -3.68 -3.74 19.80
CA GLY A 79 -3.96 -4.86 20.68
C GLY A 79 -5.44 -5.27 20.68
N PRO A 80 -5.77 -6.49 21.12
CA PRO A 80 -7.14 -7.04 21.09
C PRO A 80 -8.14 -6.30 22.00
N ALA A 81 -7.65 -5.51 22.96
CA ALA A 81 -8.45 -4.60 23.78
C ALA A 81 -8.33 -3.14 23.33
N GLY A 82 -7.67 -2.91 22.19
CA GLY A 82 -7.39 -1.62 21.60
C GLY A 82 -8.59 -1.02 20.87
N PRO A 83 -8.56 0.30 20.61
CA PRO A 83 -9.69 1.05 20.08
C PRO A 83 -10.09 0.64 18.65
N VAL A 84 -9.19 0.03 17.88
CA VAL A 84 -9.44 -0.32 16.47
C VAL A 84 -9.71 -1.80 16.23
N THR A 85 -9.71 -2.63 17.28
CA THR A 85 -9.96 -4.08 17.15
C THR A 85 -11.33 -4.35 16.52
N GLY A 86 -11.34 -5.13 15.43
CA GLY A 86 -12.57 -5.46 14.68
C GLY A 86 -13.22 -4.26 13.97
N ARG A 87 -12.57 -3.10 13.97
CA ARG A 87 -13.06 -1.84 13.43
C ARG A 87 -12.10 -1.22 12.42
N ALA A 88 -10.92 -1.82 12.21
CA ALA A 88 -9.91 -1.37 11.27
C ALA A 88 -9.70 -2.36 10.13
N HIS A 89 -9.25 -1.83 9.00
CA HIS A 89 -8.79 -2.61 7.85
C HIS A 89 -7.69 -1.84 7.11
N VAL A 90 -6.65 -2.54 6.67
CA VAL A 90 -5.45 -1.98 6.05
C VAL A 90 -5.15 -2.70 4.75
N TYR A 91 -4.91 -1.94 3.68
CA TYR A 91 -4.37 -2.45 2.43
C TYR A 91 -2.91 -2.01 2.28
N LEU A 92 -2.01 -2.97 2.05
CA LEU A 92 -0.57 -2.71 1.89
C LEU A 92 -0.14 -2.92 0.44
N VAL A 93 0.84 -2.14 0.00
CA VAL A 93 1.48 -2.27 -1.30
C VAL A 93 2.98 -2.15 -1.15
N ASP A 94 3.70 -3.21 -1.51
CA ASP A 94 5.12 -3.18 -1.86
C ASP A 94 5.25 -2.47 -3.22
N LYS A 95 5.76 -1.24 -3.23
CA LYS A 95 5.80 -0.40 -4.44
C LYS A 95 6.80 -0.92 -5.48
N PRO A 96 8.04 -1.31 -5.12
CA PRO A 96 8.92 -2.00 -6.06
C PRO A 96 8.28 -3.23 -6.71
N PHE A 97 7.56 -4.06 -5.95
CA PHE A 97 6.87 -5.21 -6.51
C PHE A 97 5.69 -4.83 -7.42
N LEU A 98 4.89 -3.84 -7.05
CA LEU A 98 3.83 -3.31 -7.91
C LEU A 98 4.41 -2.80 -9.24
N LEU A 99 5.55 -2.10 -9.19
CA LEU A 99 6.25 -1.63 -10.37
C LEU A 99 6.68 -2.79 -11.27
N VAL A 100 7.33 -3.80 -10.71
CA VAL A 100 7.76 -5.00 -11.45
C VAL A 100 6.57 -5.71 -12.09
N THR A 101 5.42 -5.78 -11.40
CA THR A 101 4.18 -6.37 -11.93
C THR A 101 3.74 -5.68 -13.23
N HIS A 102 3.79 -4.35 -13.29
CA HIS A 102 3.49 -3.62 -14.51
C HIS A 102 4.53 -3.83 -15.62
N VAL A 103 5.83 -3.89 -15.26
CA VAL A 103 6.92 -4.09 -16.22
C VAL A 103 6.82 -5.43 -16.93
N VAL A 104 6.41 -6.49 -16.24
CA VAL A 104 6.23 -7.82 -16.86
C VAL A 104 4.84 -8.00 -17.48
N GLY A 105 4.05 -6.94 -17.63
CA GLY A 105 2.74 -6.98 -18.28
C GLY A 105 1.63 -7.64 -17.45
N GLY A 106 1.77 -7.69 -16.12
CA GLY A 106 0.77 -8.25 -15.22
C GLY A 106 0.90 -9.76 -14.96
N ASP A 107 1.94 -10.40 -15.47
CA ASP A 107 2.27 -11.79 -15.10
C ASP A 107 2.77 -11.85 -13.65
N ALA A 108 1.90 -12.31 -12.76
CA ALA A 108 2.19 -12.36 -11.33
C ALA A 108 3.34 -13.32 -10.97
N GLU A 109 3.51 -14.42 -11.70
CA GLU A 109 4.56 -15.41 -11.44
C GLU A 109 5.92 -14.89 -11.90
N ALA A 110 5.98 -14.30 -13.11
CA ALA A 110 7.17 -13.64 -13.62
C ALA A 110 7.57 -12.46 -12.72
N ALA A 111 6.60 -11.67 -12.26
CA ALA A 111 6.84 -10.53 -11.38
C ALA A 111 7.45 -10.98 -10.05
N ALA A 112 6.84 -11.97 -9.40
CA ALA A 112 7.33 -12.50 -8.12
C ALA A 112 8.72 -13.12 -8.28
N THR A 113 8.96 -13.87 -9.37
CA THR A 113 10.27 -14.44 -9.69
C THR A 113 11.34 -13.36 -9.84
N LEU A 114 11.07 -12.33 -10.66
CA LEU A 114 12.01 -11.26 -10.90
C LEU A 114 12.27 -10.43 -9.64
N TYR A 115 11.23 -10.07 -8.92
CA TYR A 115 11.33 -9.25 -7.73
C TYR A 115 12.13 -9.93 -6.60
N ARG A 116 11.84 -11.19 -6.30
CA ARG A 116 12.48 -11.93 -5.19
C ARG A 116 13.95 -12.24 -5.49
N ALA A 117 14.26 -12.67 -6.71
CA ALA A 117 15.61 -13.06 -7.08
C ALA A 117 16.49 -11.87 -7.49
N GLY A 118 15.89 -10.78 -7.96
CA GLY A 118 16.57 -9.65 -8.59
C GLY A 118 17.72 -9.05 -7.78
N PRO A 119 17.50 -8.61 -6.51
CA PRO A 119 18.55 -8.01 -5.70
C PRO A 119 19.79 -8.89 -5.54
N ALA A 120 19.58 -10.18 -5.25
CA ALA A 120 20.67 -11.14 -5.04
C ALA A 120 21.35 -11.56 -6.36
N ALA A 121 20.59 -11.69 -7.44
CA ALA A 121 21.10 -12.13 -8.75
C ALA A 121 21.91 -11.03 -9.46
N PHE A 122 21.50 -9.76 -9.34
CA PHE A 122 22.07 -8.67 -10.15
C PHE A 122 22.91 -7.67 -9.34
N GLY A 123 22.80 -7.72 -8.01
CA GLY A 123 23.38 -6.74 -7.10
C GLY A 123 22.52 -5.48 -6.97
N ALA A 124 22.64 -4.80 -5.82
CA ALA A 124 21.80 -3.67 -5.45
C ALA A 124 21.82 -2.51 -6.46
N ASP A 125 22.98 -2.16 -6.99
CA ASP A 125 23.13 -1.01 -7.91
C ASP A 125 22.39 -1.24 -9.22
N ARG A 126 22.56 -2.41 -9.83
CA ARG A 126 21.90 -2.75 -11.11
C ARG A 126 20.40 -2.93 -10.93
N TRP A 127 20.00 -3.55 -9.82
CA TRP A 127 18.59 -3.70 -9.48
C TRP A 127 17.91 -2.32 -9.30
N THR A 128 18.56 -1.42 -8.58
CA THR A 128 18.07 -0.04 -8.38
C THR A 128 17.99 0.72 -9.71
N ALA A 129 18.99 0.58 -10.57
CA ALA A 129 18.98 1.19 -11.90
C ALA A 129 17.82 0.67 -12.76
N PHE A 130 17.56 -0.64 -12.73
CA PHE A 130 16.43 -1.27 -13.41
C PHE A 130 15.07 -0.76 -12.90
N LEU A 131 14.86 -0.71 -11.58
CA LEU A 131 13.62 -0.18 -11.01
C LEU A 131 13.43 1.30 -11.35
N THR A 132 14.50 2.09 -11.32
CA THR A 132 14.44 3.52 -11.65
C THR A 132 14.04 3.72 -13.12
N ALA A 133 14.73 3.06 -14.05
CA ALA A 133 14.43 3.15 -15.48
C ALA A 133 13.02 2.63 -15.80
N SER A 134 12.57 1.57 -15.12
CA SER A 134 11.22 1.04 -15.23
C SER A 134 10.17 2.06 -14.79
N ASN A 135 10.37 2.73 -13.65
CA ASN A 135 9.43 3.72 -13.16
C ASN A 135 9.36 4.94 -14.08
N ASP A 136 10.51 5.43 -14.57
CA ASP A 136 10.57 6.55 -15.51
C ASP A 136 9.93 6.21 -16.87
N LEU A 137 10.12 4.99 -17.39
CA LEU A 137 9.46 4.51 -18.61
C LEU A 137 7.94 4.53 -18.45
N LEU A 138 7.41 3.90 -17.40
CA LEU A 138 5.97 3.77 -17.21
C LEU A 138 5.27 5.12 -16.92
N ARG A 139 6.01 6.08 -16.34
CA ARG A 139 5.53 7.46 -16.08
C ARG A 139 5.69 8.42 -17.26
N SER A 140 6.38 8.01 -18.33
CA SER A 140 6.77 8.90 -19.42
C SER A 140 5.58 9.58 -20.12
N ALA A 141 4.39 8.95 -20.13
CA ALA A 141 3.17 9.55 -20.68
C ALA A 141 2.61 10.72 -19.84
N GLY A 142 2.95 10.80 -18.55
CA GLY A 142 2.41 11.79 -17.62
C GLY A 142 3.40 12.85 -17.11
N ARG A 143 4.71 12.74 -17.42
CA ARG A 143 5.75 13.68 -16.93
C ARG A 143 6.06 14.83 -17.90
N ARG A 144 6.41 15.98 -17.33
CA ARG A 144 7.21 17.04 -17.97
C ARG A 144 8.27 17.57 -16.99
N PRO A 145 9.55 17.72 -17.39
CA PRO A 145 10.13 17.19 -18.64
C PRO A 145 10.18 15.66 -18.60
N VAL A 146 9.94 15.03 -19.75
CA VAL A 146 10.17 13.59 -19.93
C VAL A 146 11.69 13.39 -20.00
N PRO A 147 12.28 12.36 -19.35
CA PRO A 147 13.68 12.00 -19.59
C PRO A 147 13.95 11.80 -21.10
N ASP A 148 15.17 12.08 -21.55
CA ASP A 148 15.56 11.80 -22.93
C ASP A 148 15.52 10.27 -23.16
N ASP A 149 14.67 9.83 -24.11
CA ASP A 149 14.42 8.43 -24.50
C ASP A 149 14.29 7.41 -23.34
N PRO A 150 13.16 7.42 -22.60
CA PRO A 150 12.93 6.49 -21.48
C PRO A 150 12.95 5.00 -21.90
N ALA A 151 12.62 4.71 -23.16
CA ALA A 151 12.65 3.34 -23.69
C ALA A 151 14.08 2.85 -23.86
N ALA A 152 15.00 3.68 -24.38
CA ALA A 152 16.42 3.36 -24.46
C ALA A 152 17.05 3.18 -23.07
N ALA A 153 16.71 4.06 -22.11
CA ALA A 153 17.19 3.93 -20.73
C ALA A 153 16.74 2.61 -20.08
N PHE A 154 15.48 2.22 -20.28
CA PHE A 154 14.96 0.92 -19.83
C PHE A 154 15.70 -0.25 -20.50
N ALA A 155 15.87 -0.22 -21.83
CA ALA A 155 16.57 -1.27 -22.56
C ALA A 155 18.02 -1.45 -22.05
N HIS A 156 18.74 -0.34 -21.86
CA HIS A 156 20.09 -0.37 -21.28
C HIS A 156 20.10 -0.97 -19.86
N ALA A 157 19.11 -0.64 -19.03
CA ALA A 157 19.01 -1.19 -17.68
C ALA A 157 18.75 -2.71 -17.71
N VAL A 158 17.89 -3.19 -18.62
CA VAL A 158 17.64 -4.63 -18.84
C VAL A 158 18.90 -5.34 -19.33
N ASP A 159 19.62 -4.78 -20.30
CA ASP A 159 20.90 -5.33 -20.78
C ASP A 159 21.94 -5.40 -19.65
N GLY A 160 21.97 -4.38 -18.77
CA GLY A 160 22.80 -4.37 -17.57
C GLY A 160 22.56 -5.55 -16.61
N LEU A 161 21.32 -6.05 -16.52
CA LEU A 161 21.00 -7.25 -15.73
C LEU A 161 21.59 -8.53 -16.37
N THR A 162 21.73 -8.55 -17.70
CA THR A 162 22.28 -9.72 -18.43
C THR A 162 23.81 -9.77 -18.43
N GLY A 163 24.50 -8.62 -18.44
CA GLY A 163 25.96 -8.55 -18.46
C GLY A 163 26.66 -9.08 -17.20
N ALA A 164 25.91 -9.31 -16.12
CA ALA A 164 26.39 -9.90 -14.87
C ALA A 164 26.09 -11.40 -14.74
N ALA A 165 25.34 -11.99 -15.68
CA ALA A 165 24.99 -13.42 -15.71
C ALA A 165 26.17 -14.27 -16.20
N GLY A 166 27.33 -14.16 -15.56
CA GLY A 166 28.40 -15.14 -15.66
C GLY A 166 27.95 -16.44 -14.99
N LEU A 167 27.45 -17.40 -15.78
CA LEU A 167 27.34 -18.84 -15.50
C LEU A 167 26.48 -19.32 -14.31
N ALA A 168 25.91 -18.46 -13.46
CA ALA A 168 25.04 -18.88 -12.34
C ALA A 168 23.53 -18.65 -12.56
N ALA A 169 23.13 -17.92 -13.61
CA ALA A 169 21.73 -17.54 -13.85
C ALA A 169 21.01 -18.45 -14.87
N ALA A 170 21.23 -19.77 -14.83
CA ALA A 170 20.40 -20.73 -15.59
C ALA A 170 19.05 -21.01 -14.87
N GLY A 171 18.48 -19.99 -14.23
CA GLY A 171 17.27 -20.10 -13.41
C GLY A 171 16.10 -19.29 -13.97
N PRO A 172 14.88 -19.43 -13.39
CA PRO A 172 13.67 -18.77 -13.86
C PRO A 172 13.79 -17.24 -14.05
N VAL A 173 14.58 -16.57 -13.21
CA VAL A 173 14.81 -15.11 -13.31
C VAL A 173 15.46 -14.69 -14.62
N ALA A 174 16.37 -15.50 -15.19
CA ALA A 174 17.01 -15.18 -16.46
C ALA A 174 16.04 -15.30 -17.64
N ALA A 175 15.10 -16.25 -17.59
CA ALA A 175 14.05 -16.35 -18.60
C ALA A 175 13.12 -15.12 -18.59
N VAL A 176 12.80 -14.59 -17.40
CA VAL A 176 12.02 -13.35 -17.27
C VAL A 176 12.80 -12.16 -17.85
N VAL A 177 14.08 -12.01 -17.50
CA VAL A 177 14.92 -10.92 -18.04
C VAL A 177 15.09 -11.04 -19.56
N GLU A 178 15.28 -12.24 -20.10
CA GLU A 178 15.37 -12.47 -21.54
C GLU A 178 14.06 -12.13 -22.26
N THR A 179 12.92 -12.40 -21.64
CA THR A 179 11.60 -11.98 -22.15
C THR A 179 11.48 -10.47 -22.19
N LEU A 180 11.94 -9.76 -21.16
CA LEU A 180 11.96 -8.29 -21.15
C LEU A 180 12.91 -7.72 -22.21
N ARG A 181 14.06 -8.36 -22.42
CA ARG A 181 15.09 -7.91 -23.37
C ARG A 181 14.66 -8.07 -24.83
N THR A 182 14.02 -9.18 -25.15
CA THR A 182 13.58 -9.50 -26.52
C THR A 182 12.17 -9.00 -26.82
N GLY A 183 11.39 -8.74 -25.77
CA GLY A 183 10.03 -8.23 -25.84
C GLY A 183 9.94 -6.75 -26.19
N ARG A 184 8.70 -6.31 -26.42
CA ARG A 184 8.41 -4.88 -26.55
C ARG A 184 8.49 -4.23 -25.16
N ALA A 185 9.12 -3.07 -25.08
CA ALA A 185 9.10 -2.26 -23.86
C ALA A 185 7.66 -2.04 -23.38
N PRO A 186 7.41 -2.11 -22.05
CA PRO A 186 6.08 -1.87 -21.49
C PRO A 186 5.53 -0.52 -21.95
N GLY A 187 4.25 -0.51 -22.32
CA GLY A 187 3.54 0.73 -22.59
C GLY A 187 3.32 1.53 -21.31
N ALA A 188 3.15 2.84 -21.43
CA ALA A 188 2.70 3.64 -20.29
C ALA A 188 1.36 3.13 -19.76
N VAL A 189 1.19 3.17 -18.44
CA VAL A 189 -0.06 2.79 -17.78
C VAL A 189 -0.87 4.04 -17.44
N GLU A 190 -2.18 3.90 -17.31
CA GLU A 190 -3.08 5.02 -17.01
C GLU A 190 -2.75 5.69 -15.67
N SER A 191 -2.37 4.90 -14.67
CA SER A 191 -1.77 5.40 -13.43
C SER A 191 -0.99 4.32 -12.70
N LEU A 192 0.12 4.71 -12.08
CA LEU A 192 0.88 3.88 -11.14
C LEU A 192 0.54 4.18 -9.68
N ASP A 193 -0.32 5.18 -9.42
CA ASP A 193 -0.66 5.60 -8.07
C ASP A 193 -1.47 4.49 -7.37
N PRO A 194 -0.96 3.89 -6.27
CA PRO A 194 -1.65 2.80 -5.58
C PRO A 194 -2.92 3.24 -4.85
N LEU A 195 -3.13 4.55 -4.69
CA LEU A 195 -4.24 5.12 -3.93
C LEU A 195 -5.61 4.73 -4.48
N VAL A 196 -5.84 4.87 -5.79
CA VAL A 196 -7.16 4.59 -6.39
C VAL A 196 -7.50 3.09 -6.28
N PRO A 197 -6.60 2.15 -6.62
CA PRO A 197 -6.82 0.73 -6.34
C PRO A 197 -7.10 0.45 -4.86
N ALA A 198 -6.35 1.06 -3.94
CA ALA A 198 -6.53 0.85 -2.51
C ALA A 198 -7.91 1.35 -2.02
N PHE A 199 -8.34 2.53 -2.48
CA PHE A 199 -9.67 3.06 -2.20
C PHE A 199 -10.77 2.10 -2.66
N VAL A 200 -10.67 1.59 -3.89
CA VAL A 200 -11.63 0.59 -4.42
C VAL A 200 -11.65 -0.68 -3.57
N ARG A 201 -10.49 -1.14 -3.08
CA ARG A 201 -10.40 -2.31 -2.19
C ARG A 201 -11.10 -2.08 -0.87
N ILE A 202 -10.85 -0.95 -0.20
CA ILE A 202 -11.48 -0.62 1.08
C ILE A 202 -12.98 -0.47 0.96
N VAL A 203 -13.48 0.23 -0.08
CA VAL A 203 -14.93 0.31 -0.32
C VAL A 203 -15.50 -1.08 -0.55
N GLY A 204 -14.83 -1.93 -1.33
CA GLY A 204 -15.22 -3.32 -1.54
C GLY A 204 -15.29 -4.13 -0.24
N TYR A 205 -14.33 -3.96 0.66
CA TYR A 205 -14.30 -4.65 1.95
C TYR A 205 -15.46 -4.21 2.86
N TRP A 206 -15.67 -2.91 3.05
CA TRP A 206 -16.69 -2.41 3.97
C TRP A 206 -18.12 -2.48 3.41
N SER A 207 -18.26 -2.58 2.09
CA SER A 207 -19.55 -2.80 1.43
C SER A 207 -19.93 -4.28 1.34
N ASP A 208 -19.07 -5.19 1.81
CA ASP A 208 -19.40 -6.59 1.88
C ASP A 208 -20.66 -6.82 2.74
N GLY A 209 -21.52 -7.73 2.30
CA GLY A 209 -22.88 -7.89 2.83
C GLY A 209 -23.89 -6.83 2.35
N GLY A 210 -23.59 -6.11 1.27
CA GLY A 210 -24.57 -5.31 0.49
C GLY A 210 -24.94 -3.95 1.10
N ARG A 211 -24.21 -3.49 2.12
CA ARG A 211 -24.43 -2.15 2.69
C ARG A 211 -23.54 -1.14 1.98
N PRO A 212 -24.08 -0.03 1.48
CA PRO A 212 -23.23 0.99 0.88
C PRO A 212 -22.37 1.66 1.97
N VAL A 213 -21.26 2.28 1.54
CA VAL A 213 -20.26 2.90 2.40
C VAL A 213 -20.24 4.41 2.18
N ARG A 214 -20.18 5.18 3.27
CA ARG A 214 -19.83 6.60 3.24
C ARG A 214 -18.41 6.74 3.74
N VAL A 215 -17.55 7.36 2.93
CA VAL A 215 -16.14 7.53 3.24
C VAL A 215 -15.89 8.98 3.67
N LEU A 216 -15.23 9.12 4.80
CA LEU A 216 -14.55 10.33 5.24
C LEU A 216 -13.06 10.13 4.99
N HIS A 217 -12.40 11.01 4.27
CA HIS A 217 -11.02 10.84 3.85
C HIS A 217 -10.21 12.07 4.25
N ASP A 218 -8.92 11.92 4.56
CA ASP A 218 -8.01 13.08 4.62
C ASP A 218 -7.96 13.79 3.25
N GLU A 219 -7.54 15.05 3.23
CA GLU A 219 -7.50 15.82 1.98
C GLU A 219 -6.67 15.13 0.89
N GLN A 220 -7.33 14.75 -0.21
CA GLN A 220 -6.68 13.98 -1.27
C GLN A 220 -7.08 14.47 -2.66
N ARG A 221 -6.06 14.91 -3.42
CA ARG A 221 -6.21 15.51 -4.75
C ARG A 221 -6.48 14.48 -5.85
N THR A 222 -6.05 13.24 -5.65
CA THR A 222 -6.21 12.17 -6.65
C THR A 222 -7.65 11.63 -6.71
N LEU A 223 -8.45 11.75 -5.63
CA LEU A 223 -9.81 11.21 -5.51
C LEU A 223 -10.87 12.23 -5.97
N THR A 224 -10.75 12.78 -7.18
CA THR A 224 -11.73 13.76 -7.68
C THR A 224 -13.09 13.13 -7.97
N PRO A 225 -14.20 13.88 -7.92
CA PRO A 225 -15.53 13.36 -8.26
C PRO A 225 -15.60 12.68 -9.63
N GLU A 226 -14.94 13.24 -10.64
CA GLU A 226 -14.91 12.68 -12.00
C GLU A 226 -14.18 11.35 -12.04
N ARG A 227 -13.04 11.26 -11.34
CA ARG A 227 -12.26 10.02 -11.25
C ARG A 227 -13.05 8.95 -10.50
N ILE A 228 -13.72 9.31 -9.40
CA ILE A 228 -14.58 8.38 -8.65
C ILE A 228 -15.77 7.92 -9.49
N ALA A 229 -16.43 8.82 -10.25
CA ALA A 229 -17.55 8.47 -11.11
C ALA A 229 -17.14 7.53 -12.26
N ALA A 230 -15.90 7.62 -12.75
CA ALA A 230 -15.36 6.71 -13.75
C ALA A 230 -15.11 5.29 -13.19
N LEU A 231 -14.99 5.12 -11.87
CA LEU A 231 -14.82 3.83 -11.21
C LEU A 231 -16.15 3.08 -11.11
N GLY A 232 -16.62 2.52 -12.22
CA GLY A 232 -17.89 1.76 -12.26
C GLY A 232 -17.97 0.59 -11.26
N THR A 233 -16.84 0.12 -10.74
CA THR A 233 -16.74 -0.89 -9.66
C THR A 233 -17.33 -0.44 -8.32
N LEU A 234 -17.50 0.88 -8.12
CA LEU A 234 -18.05 1.46 -6.90
C LEU A 234 -19.57 1.68 -6.95
N ASN A 235 -20.19 1.45 -8.11
CA ASN A 235 -21.63 1.64 -8.31
C ASN A 235 -22.44 0.81 -7.31
N GLY A 236 -23.30 1.48 -6.55
CA GLY A 236 -24.10 0.87 -5.49
C GLY A 236 -23.34 0.52 -4.19
N ARG A 237 -22.00 0.64 -4.18
CA ARG A 237 -21.15 0.38 -3.01
C ARG A 237 -20.72 1.65 -2.29
N LEU A 238 -20.49 2.74 -3.03
CA LEU A 238 -20.14 4.04 -2.45
C LEU A 238 -21.39 4.93 -2.39
N ALA A 239 -21.86 5.24 -1.18
CA ALA A 239 -22.95 6.19 -0.94
C ALA A 239 -22.48 7.65 -0.86
N GLY A 240 -21.18 7.89 -0.64
CA GLY A 240 -20.63 9.25 -0.65
C GLY A 240 -19.18 9.30 -0.19
N LEU A 241 -18.46 10.31 -0.64
CA LEU A 241 -17.10 10.64 -0.26
C LEU A 241 -17.06 12.09 0.23
N ARG A 242 -16.46 12.32 1.40
CA ARG A 242 -16.21 13.64 1.98
C ARG A 242 -14.74 13.72 2.40
N PHE A 243 -14.16 14.90 2.25
CA PHE A 243 -12.82 15.20 2.74
C PHE A 243 -12.91 15.97 4.06
N ALA A 244 -11.97 15.74 4.97
CA ALA A 244 -11.82 16.48 6.21
C ALA A 244 -10.35 16.62 6.58
N ASP A 245 -10.02 17.71 7.26
CA ASP A 245 -8.69 17.93 7.82
C ASP A 245 -8.47 16.99 9.02
N SER A 246 -7.41 16.19 8.97
CA SER A 246 -7.01 15.28 10.05
C SER A 246 -6.73 15.98 11.40
N ILE A 247 -6.51 17.30 11.42
CA ILE A 247 -6.36 18.09 12.66
C ILE A 247 -7.71 18.26 13.36
N GLU A 248 -8.78 18.47 12.60
CA GLU A 248 -10.12 18.78 13.13
C GLU A 248 -11.03 17.55 13.22
N GLU A 249 -10.71 16.48 12.48
CA GLU A 249 -11.51 15.26 12.42
C GLU A 249 -10.77 14.07 13.08
N PRO A 250 -11.12 13.72 14.34
CA PRO A 250 -10.45 12.63 15.06
C PRO A 250 -10.52 11.27 14.37
N ARG A 251 -11.57 11.00 13.59
CA ARG A 251 -11.70 9.70 12.88
C ARG A 251 -10.65 9.57 11.78
N VAL A 252 -10.37 10.65 11.05
CA VAL A 252 -9.31 10.70 10.04
C VAL A 252 -7.94 10.61 10.72
N GLN A 253 -7.73 11.27 11.86
CA GLN A 253 -6.49 11.14 12.63
C GLN A 253 -6.21 9.70 13.11
N VAL A 254 -7.25 8.96 13.51
CA VAL A 254 -7.09 7.52 13.83
C VAL A 254 -6.73 6.70 12.59
N ALA A 255 -7.28 7.06 11.42
CA ALA A 255 -6.92 6.41 10.15
C ALA A 255 -5.47 6.71 9.74
N ASP A 256 -4.97 7.95 9.88
CA ASP A 256 -3.57 8.33 9.66
C ASP A 256 -2.63 7.49 10.51
N PHE A 257 -2.91 7.42 11.82
CA PHE A 257 -2.13 6.60 12.74
C PHE A 257 -2.09 5.14 12.32
N LEU A 258 -3.24 4.57 11.93
CA LEU A 258 -3.31 3.20 11.45
C LEU A 258 -2.50 3.01 10.15
N ALA A 259 -2.70 3.87 9.15
CA ALA A 259 -2.03 3.78 7.85
C ALA A 259 -0.51 3.89 8.00
N GLY A 260 -0.03 4.87 8.77
CA GLY A 260 1.39 5.08 8.99
C GLY A 260 2.04 4.03 9.88
N VAL A 261 1.35 3.53 10.91
CA VAL A 261 1.86 2.42 11.74
C VAL A 261 1.95 1.14 10.92
N ALA A 262 0.91 0.81 10.15
CA ALA A 262 0.89 -0.38 9.34
C ALA A 262 1.96 -0.35 8.24
N ARG A 263 2.08 0.77 7.52
CA ARG A 263 3.14 0.98 6.52
C ARG A 263 4.51 0.74 7.13
N ARG A 264 4.78 1.32 8.31
CA ARG A 264 6.11 1.20 8.92
C ARG A 264 6.43 -0.22 9.37
N ILE A 265 5.49 -0.89 10.04
CA ILE A 265 5.69 -2.29 10.45
C ILE A 265 5.96 -3.14 9.21
N ALA A 266 5.20 -2.94 8.13
CA ALA A 266 5.39 -3.67 6.88
C ALA A 266 6.74 -3.38 6.20
N GLU A 267 7.18 -2.13 6.23
CA GLU A 267 8.51 -1.70 5.74
C GLU A 267 9.65 -2.29 6.56
N ASP A 268 9.51 -2.34 7.89
CA ASP A 268 10.50 -2.97 8.79
C ASP A 268 10.58 -4.50 8.55
N GLU A 269 9.45 -5.18 8.38
CA GLU A 269 9.41 -6.61 8.03
C GLU A 269 10.06 -6.87 6.65
N LEU A 270 9.79 -6.04 5.64
CA LEU A 270 10.40 -6.15 4.31
C LEU A 270 11.92 -5.93 4.35
N ALA A 271 12.39 -5.03 5.21
CA ALA A 271 13.82 -4.76 5.41
C ALA A 271 14.53 -5.80 6.31
N GLY A 272 13.82 -6.81 6.81
CA GLY A 272 14.36 -7.82 7.73
C GLY A 272 14.54 -7.35 9.18
N ALA A 273 14.02 -6.17 9.52
CA ALA A 273 14.01 -5.61 10.87
C ALA A 273 12.78 -6.11 11.66
N HIS A 274 12.65 -7.43 11.73
CA HIS A 274 11.45 -8.11 12.22
C HIS A 274 11.04 -7.73 13.65
N ASP A 275 9.73 -7.61 13.86
CA ASP A 275 9.10 -7.40 15.15
C ASP A 275 7.86 -8.30 15.29
N PRO A 276 8.03 -9.57 15.72
CA PRO A 276 6.95 -10.55 15.74
C PRO A 276 5.72 -10.13 16.57
N GLU A 277 5.92 -9.32 17.61
CA GLU A 277 4.82 -8.81 18.43
C GLU A 277 3.99 -7.80 17.63
N LEU A 278 4.64 -6.77 17.06
CA LEU A 278 3.91 -5.73 16.31
C LEU A 278 3.33 -6.27 15.00
N ALA A 279 4.06 -7.13 14.29
CA ALA A 279 3.55 -7.81 13.09
C ALA A 279 2.33 -8.68 13.43
N GLY A 280 2.41 -9.46 14.53
CA GLY A 280 1.29 -10.27 15.02
C GLY A 280 0.06 -9.45 15.41
N LEU A 281 0.27 -8.26 15.99
CA LEU A 281 -0.80 -7.31 16.31
C LEU A 281 -1.40 -6.64 15.08
N LEU A 282 -0.61 -6.36 14.04
CA LEU A 282 -1.08 -5.75 12.79
C LEU A 282 -1.86 -6.75 11.91
N ARG A 283 -1.43 -8.00 11.90
CA ARG A 283 -1.94 -9.08 11.05
C ARG A 283 -3.47 -9.21 10.93
N PRO A 284 -4.28 -9.03 12.01
CA PRO A 284 -5.74 -9.12 11.90
C PRO A 284 -6.38 -8.05 11.02
N TYR A 285 -5.68 -6.94 10.78
CA TYR A 285 -6.17 -5.80 10.01
C TYR A 285 -5.74 -5.82 8.54
N VAL A 286 -4.77 -6.66 8.17
CA VAL A 286 -4.17 -6.65 6.82
C VAL A 286 -5.09 -7.37 5.82
N ASP A 287 -5.40 -6.68 4.72
CA ASP A 287 -6.15 -7.21 3.60
C ASP A 287 -5.37 -8.34 2.92
N ALA A 288 -6.01 -9.50 2.76
CA ALA A 288 -5.43 -10.67 2.09
C ALA A 288 -5.04 -10.42 0.62
N ARG A 289 -5.57 -9.36 0.01
CA ARG A 289 -5.31 -8.94 -1.37
C ARG A 289 -4.27 -7.83 -1.49
N SER A 290 -3.58 -7.48 -0.39
CA SER A 290 -2.43 -6.57 -0.42
C SER A 290 -1.40 -7.01 -1.47
N VAL A 291 -0.75 -6.05 -2.11
CA VAL A 291 0.24 -6.31 -3.17
C VAL A 291 1.58 -6.58 -2.51
N TRP A 292 1.97 -7.85 -2.45
CA TRP A 292 3.15 -8.28 -1.71
C TRP A 292 3.76 -9.53 -2.33
N ALA A 293 5.08 -9.58 -2.42
CA ALA A 293 5.80 -10.72 -2.99
C ALA A 293 6.75 -11.40 -2.02
N ASP A 294 7.34 -10.70 -1.06
CA ASP A 294 8.27 -11.32 -0.11
C ASP A 294 7.53 -12.27 0.84
N GLU A 295 7.87 -13.56 0.77
CA GLU A 295 7.13 -14.61 1.47
C GLU A 295 7.37 -14.58 2.98
N ALA A 296 8.57 -14.20 3.43
CA ALA A 296 8.94 -14.17 4.84
C ALA A 296 8.17 -13.08 5.59
N SER A 297 8.20 -11.85 5.09
CA SER A 297 7.42 -10.73 5.64
C SER A 297 5.92 -10.95 5.46
N TRP A 298 5.46 -11.55 4.34
CA TRP A 298 4.04 -11.89 4.18
C TRP A 298 3.56 -12.95 5.17
N ALA A 299 4.40 -13.92 5.53
CA ALA A 299 4.04 -14.91 6.55
C ALA A 299 3.80 -14.27 7.94
N ALA A 300 4.51 -13.18 8.24
CA ALA A 300 4.34 -12.39 9.46
C ALA A 300 3.11 -11.47 9.39
N LEU A 301 2.92 -10.75 8.28
CA LEU A 301 1.92 -9.69 8.11
C LEU A 301 0.56 -10.20 7.61
N GLY A 302 0.58 -11.14 6.67
CA GLY A 302 -0.59 -11.57 5.91
C GLY A 302 -1.59 -12.34 6.79
N PRO A 303 -2.90 -12.22 6.55
CA PRO A 303 -3.90 -12.88 7.36
C PRO A 303 -3.67 -14.40 7.40
N ALA A 304 -3.97 -15.03 8.54
CA ALA A 304 -3.90 -16.49 8.64
C ALA A 304 -4.79 -17.13 7.56
N ALA A 305 -4.31 -18.20 6.93
CA ALA A 305 -4.90 -18.88 5.76
C ALA A 305 -6.36 -19.37 5.93
N GLY A 306 -6.98 -19.19 7.09
CA GLY A 306 -8.37 -19.55 7.41
C GLY A 306 -9.41 -18.44 7.24
N ARG A 307 -9.04 -17.21 6.84
CA ARG A 307 -9.99 -16.13 6.50
C ARG A 307 -10.01 -15.84 5.00
N ARG A 308 -10.34 -16.85 4.20
CA ARG A 308 -11.03 -16.59 2.93
C ARG A 308 -12.45 -16.19 3.31
N ALA A 309 -12.75 -14.90 3.27
CA ALA A 309 -14.14 -14.44 3.23
C ALA A 309 -14.85 -15.25 2.14
N ALA A 310 -15.94 -15.90 2.52
CA ALA A 310 -16.77 -16.67 1.61
C ALA A 310 -17.25 -15.75 0.49
N ALA A 311 -16.76 -16.00 -0.72
CA ALA A 311 -17.25 -15.42 -1.95
C ALA A 311 -17.13 -16.47 -3.05
N ALA A 312 -18.23 -17.20 -3.26
CA ALA A 312 -18.60 -17.89 -4.50
C ALA A 312 -20.00 -18.51 -4.27
N ASP A 313 -21.04 -17.73 -4.55
CA ASP A 313 -21.96 -17.95 -5.69
C ASP A 313 -22.70 -16.64 -6.01
#